data_AF-A0A3C1YWR9-F1
#
_entry.id   AF-A0A3C1YWR9-F1
#
_cell.length_a   1.000
_cell.length_b   1.000
_cell.length_c   1.000
_cell.angle_alpha   90.00
_cell.angle_beta   90.00
_cell.angle_gamma   90.00
#
_symmetry.space_group_name_H-M   'P 1'
#
loop_
_entity.id
_entity.type
_entity.pdbx_description
1 polymer ?
#
loop_
_entity_poly.entity_id
_entity_poly.type
_entity_poly.pdbx_seq_one_letter_code
_entity_poly.pdbx_strand_id
1 'polypeptide(L)' 'LREMANEMFGDGIMSAIDFTLDMEKVTGSQGEARCKITLNGKWLEYKTF' A
#
# COMPACT_ATOMS: atom_id res chain seq x y z
N LEU A 1 -9.18 1.81 -4.40
CA LEU A 1 -7.90 1.98 -3.66
C LEU A 1 -7.87 3.28 -2.88
N ARG A 2 -7.95 4.45 -3.52
CA ARG A 2 -8.04 5.74 -2.80
C ARG A 2 -9.26 5.81 -1.88
N GLU A 3 -10.45 5.45 -2.39
CA GLU A 3 -11.68 5.46 -1.57
C GLU A 3 -11.58 4.53 -0.36
N MET A 4 -11.14 3.28 -0.56
CA MET A 4 -10.91 2.32 0.54
C MET A 4 -9.88 2.84 1.56
N ALA A 5 -8.80 3.48 1.10
CA ALA A 5 -7.80 4.04 2.00
C ALA A 5 -8.37 5.23 2.79
N ASN A 6 -9.18 6.08 2.14
CA ASN A 6 -9.86 7.20 2.78
C ASN A 6 -10.94 6.75 3.79
N GLU A 7 -11.64 5.63 3.52
CA GLU A 7 -12.59 5.04 4.47
C GLU A 7 -11.91 4.54 5.74
N MET A 8 -10.67 4.03 5.65
CA MET A 8 -9.94 3.50 6.80
C MET A 8 -9.11 4.55 7.56
N PHE A 9 -8.54 5.53 6.85
CA PHE A 9 -7.56 6.47 7.41
C PHE A 9 -7.96 7.95 7.30
N GLY A 10 -9.17 8.25 6.81
CA GLY A 10 -9.62 9.62 6.57
C GLY A 10 -8.99 10.25 5.31
N ASP A 11 -9.25 11.53 5.07
CA ASP A 11 -8.76 12.20 3.87
C ASP A 11 -7.26 12.47 3.94
N GLY A 12 -6.51 11.90 3.00
CA GLY A 12 -5.05 11.97 2.98
C GLY A 12 -4.45 11.23 1.80
N ILE A 13 -3.12 11.11 1.81
CA ILE A 13 -2.35 10.34 0.83
C ILE A 13 -1.28 9.48 1.49
N MET A 14 -0.95 8.37 0.84
CA MET A 14 0.23 7.59 1.19
C MET A 14 1.49 8.30 0.67
N SER A 15 2.43 8.59 1.56
CA SER A 15 3.74 9.16 1.24
C SER A 15 4.49 8.26 0.27
N ALA A 16 5.07 8.84 -0.79
CA ALA A 16 6.00 8.17 -1.70
C ALA A 16 7.48 8.48 -1.36
N ILE A 17 7.74 9.21 -0.28
CA ILE A 17 9.09 9.51 0.21
C ILE A 17 9.43 8.63 1.41
N ASP A 18 8.46 8.45 2.30
CA ASP A 18 8.55 7.60 3.49
C ASP A 18 7.70 6.35 3.27
N PHE A 19 8.22 5.46 2.42
CA PHE A 19 7.61 4.17 2.13
C PHE A 19 8.66 3.07 1.95
N THR A 20 8.24 1.84 2.23
CA THR A 20 8.99 0.62 1.93
C THR A 20 8.25 -0.22 0.90
N LEU A 21 9.02 -0.89 0.04
CA LEU A 21 8.53 -1.85 -0.92
C LEU A 21 9.25 -3.17 -0.70
N ASP A 22 8.49 -4.19 -0.35
CA ASP A 22 8.97 -5.55 -0.19
C ASP A 22 8.45 -6.41 -1.34
N MET A 23 9.34 -7.18 -1.96
CA MET A 23 9.03 -8.05 -3.08
C MET A 23 9.40 -9.48 -2.74
N GLU A 24 8.41 -10.37 -2.81
CA GLU A 24 8.56 -11.78 -2.49
C GLU A 24 8.06 -12.63 -3.66
N LYS A 25 8.83 -13.66 -4.01
CA LYS A 25 8.36 -14.71 -4.91
C LYS A 25 7.58 -15.73 -4.09
N VAL A 26 6.30 -15.90 -4.40
CA VAL A 26 5.41 -16.85 -3.72
C VAL A 26 4.90 -17.87 -4.72
N THR A 27 4.68 -19.11 -4.27
CA THR A 27 4.07 -20.15 -5.10
C THR A 27 2.57 -20.06 -5.00
N GLY A 28 1.90 -19.91 -6.15
CA GLY A 28 0.44 -19.89 -6.24
C GLY A 28 -0.18 -21.26 -6.03
N SER A 29 -1.50 -21.29 -5.89
CA SER A 29 -2.25 -22.53 -5.62
C SER A 29 -2.17 -23.56 -6.75
N GLN A 30 -1.77 -23.17 -7.96
CA GLN A 30 -1.59 -24.07 -9.11
C GLN A 30 -0.10 -24.35 -9.40
N GLY A 31 0.81 -24.03 -8.46
CA GLY A 31 2.25 -24.22 -8.62
C GLY A 31 2.94 -23.15 -9.46
N GLU A 32 2.22 -22.11 -9.87
CA GLU A 32 2.77 -20.99 -10.63
C GLU A 32 3.60 -20.05 -9.75
N ALA A 33 4.68 -19.50 -10.29
CA ALA A 33 5.44 -18.46 -9.61
C ALA A 33 4.67 -17.13 -9.62
N ARG A 34 4.37 -16.58 -8.45
CA ARG A 34 3.71 -15.28 -8.29
C ARG A 34 4.66 -14.28 -7.65
N CYS A 35 4.53 -13.02 -8.06
CA CYS A 35 5.22 -11.89 -7.42
C CYS A 35 4.25 -11.24 -6.44
N LYS A 36 4.60 -11.23 -5.16
CA LYS A 36 3.90 -10.50 -4.10
C LYS A 36 4.66 -9.21 -3.85
N ILE A 37 3.95 -8.09 -3.97
CA ILE A 37 4.49 -6.76 -3.68
C ILE A 37 3.72 -6.24 -2.47
N THR A 38 4.45 -5.89 -1.42
CA THR A 38 3.91 -5.20 -0.24
C THR A 38 4.38 -3.76 -0.28
N LEU A 39 3.44 -2.82 -0.30
CA LEU A 39 3.71 -1.38 -0.23
C LEU A 39 3.30 -0.89 1.16
N ASN A 40 4.24 -0.33 1.91
CA ASN A 40 3.97 0.23 3.23
C ASN A 40 4.47 1.68 3.26
N GLY A 41 3.55 2.63 3.13
CA GLY A 41 3.87 4.05 3.16
C GLY A 41 3.16 4.76 4.29
N LYS A 42 3.81 5.79 4.84
CA LYS A 42 3.22 6.65 5.87
C LYS A 42 1.98 7.37 5.32
N TRP A 43 0.87 7.31 6.04
CA TRP A 43 -0.32 8.09 5.71
C TRP A 43 -0.15 9.56 6.13
N LEU A 44 -0.43 10.47 5.21
CA LEU A 44 -0.37 11.91 5.41
C LEU A 44 -1.78 12.48 5.28
N GLU A 45 -2.37 12.80 6.42
CA GLU A 45 -3.69 13.44 6.49
C GLU A 45 -3.64 14.85 5.89
N TYR A 46 -4.67 15.21 5.13
CA TYR A 46 -4.81 16.57 4.63
C TYR A 46 -5.26 17.49 5.78
N LYS A 47 -4.41 18.44 6.16
CA LYS A 47 -4.79 19.49 7.09
C LYS A 47 -5.69 20.49 6.37
N THR A 48 -6.92 20.62 6.87
CA THR A 48 -7.79 21.75 6.54
C THR A 48 -7.32 22.93 7.39
N PHE A 49 -6.78 23.96 6.73
CA PHE A 49 -6.40 25.23 7.37
C PHE A 49 -7.53 26.25 7.22
#